data_AF-A0A2M7F0Q7-F1
#
_entry.id   AF-A0A2M7F0Q7-F1
#
_cell.length_a   1.000
_cell.length_b   1.000
_cell.length_c   1.000
_cell.angle_alpha   90.00
_cell.angle_beta   90.00
_cell.angle_gamma   90.00
#
_symmetry.space_group_name_H-M   'P 1'
#
loop_
_entity.id
_entity.type
_entity.pdbx_description
1 polymer ?
#
loop_
_entity_poly.entity_id
_entity_poly.type
_entity_poly.pdbx_seq_one_letter_code
_entity_poly.pdbx_strand_id
1 'polypeptide(L)'
;MHYVEGWSWLDSYFFTVITLSTVGYGNLVPVTAIGMIGTTILIMIGLGIFAVAIQQFGFYAVRRRENKIRLHEESARKVTDTKG
;
A
#
# COMPACT_ATOMS: atom_id res chain seq x y z
N MET A 1 -5.30 17.00 10.90
CA MET A 1 -4.71 16.87 12.24
C MET A 1 -3.99 18.13 12.69
N HIS A 2 -3.17 18.79 11.86
CA HIS A 2 -2.42 20.00 12.22
C HIS A 2 -3.22 21.05 13.04
N TYR A 3 -4.37 21.49 12.56
CA TYR A 3 -5.18 22.52 13.23
C TYR A 3 -5.98 22.02 14.43
N VAL A 4 -6.18 20.71 14.56
CA VAL A 4 -7.09 20.11 15.55
C VAL A 4 -6.32 19.53 16.74
N GLU A 5 -5.15 18.95 16.46
CA GLU A 5 -4.28 18.30 17.45
C GLU A 5 -2.98 19.08 17.71
N GLY A 6 -2.74 20.17 16.98
CA GLY A 6 -1.51 20.99 17.10
C GLY A 6 -0.23 20.31 16.57
N TRP A 7 -0.35 19.14 15.94
CA TRP A 7 0.78 18.39 15.38
C TRP A 7 1.42 19.10 14.21
N SER A 8 2.72 18.93 13.96
CA SER A 8 3.32 19.44 12.72
C SER A 8 2.67 18.81 11.47
N TRP A 9 2.84 19.44 10.32
CA TRP A 9 2.37 18.89 9.03
C TRP A 9 2.98 17.52 8.76
N LEU A 10 4.25 17.34 9.12
CA LEU A 10 4.96 16.08 8.94
C LEU A 10 4.43 14.99 9.88
N ASP A 11 4.17 15.32 11.15
CA ASP A 11 3.59 14.37 12.12
C ASP A 11 2.18 13.95 11.72
N SER A 12 1.38 14.89 11.20
CA SER A 12 0.04 14.62 10.68
C SER A 12 0.08 13.64 9.50
N TYR A 13 1.01 13.83 8.56
CA TYR A 13 1.21 12.94 7.42
C TYR A 13 1.73 11.57 7.88
N PHE A 14 2.74 11.56 8.76
CA PHE A 14 3.32 10.33 9.30
C PHE A 14 2.26 9.50 10.04
N PHE A 15 1.47 10.13 10.92
CA PHE A 15 0.33 9.49 11.59
C PHE A 15 -0.66 8.87 10.59
N THR A 16 -0.97 9.59 9.52
CA THR A 16 -1.88 9.09 8.47
C THR A 16 -1.32 7.83 7.82
N VAL A 17 -0.04 7.84 7.43
CA VAL A 17 0.62 6.71 6.77
C VAL A 17 0.67 5.48 7.69
N ILE A 18 1.15 5.63 8.94
CA ILE A 18 1.28 4.49 9.86
C ILE A 18 -0.07 3.89 10.28
N THR A 19 -1.11 4.73 10.32
CA THR A 19 -2.47 4.31 10.64
C THR A 19 -3.07 3.53 9.47
N LEU A 20 -2.95 4.04 8.24
CA LEU A 20 -3.46 3.35 7.05
C LEU A 20 -2.70 2.09 6.70
N SER A 21 -1.40 2.05 6.97
CA SER A 21 -0.59 0.84 6.83
C SER A 21 -0.81 -0.17 7.96
N THR A 22 -1.73 0.10 8.90
CA THR A 22 -2.03 -0.72 10.08
C THR A 22 -0.82 -0.99 10.99
N VAL A 23 0.23 -0.16 10.89
CA VAL A 23 1.44 -0.29 11.72
C VAL A 23 1.17 0.22 13.13
N GLY A 24 0.52 1.38 13.25
CA GLY A 24 -0.05 1.87 14.52
C GLY A 24 0.93 1.93 15.70
N TYR A 25 2.05 2.65 15.59
CA TYR A 25 3.03 2.79 16.67
C TYR A 25 2.46 3.36 17.99
N GLY A 26 1.31 4.05 17.95
CA GLY A 26 0.64 4.60 19.12
C GLY A 26 1.32 5.83 19.74
N ASN A 27 2.41 6.31 19.16
CA ASN A 27 3.14 7.51 19.60
C ASN A 27 2.38 8.81 19.28
N LEU A 28 1.57 8.79 18.23
CA LEU A 28 0.69 9.88 17.82
C LEU A 28 -0.73 9.34 17.82
N VAL A 29 -1.58 9.87 18.70
CA VAL A 29 -2.99 9.51 18.82
C VAL A 29 -3.83 10.77 18.97
N PRO A 30 -4.98 10.88 18.27
CA PRO A 30 -5.86 12.03 18.41
C PRO A 30 -6.39 12.10 19.84
N VAL A 31 -6.24 13.23 20.52
CA VAL A 31 -6.75 13.45 21.88
C VAL A 31 -8.04 14.27 21.89
N THR A 32 -8.33 14.99 20.80
CA THR A 32 -9.55 15.78 20.71
C THR A 32 -10.71 14.95 20.16
N ALA A 33 -11.94 15.24 20.63
CA ALA A 33 -13.14 14.56 20.13
C ALA A 33 -13.32 14.71 18.61
N ILE A 34 -13.00 15.89 18.06
CA ILE A 34 -13.06 16.17 16.62
C ILE A 34 -11.96 15.40 15.88
N GLY A 35 -10.75 15.34 16.43
CA GLY A 35 -9.64 14.57 15.88
C GLY A 35 -9.93 13.07 15.85
N MET A 36 -10.57 12.53 16.89
CA MET A 36 -10.99 11.13 16.94
C MET A 36 -12.02 10.82 15.84
N ILE A 37 -13.08 11.62 15.71
CA ILE A 37 -14.10 11.44 14.66
C ILE A 37 -13.48 11.55 13.27
N GLY A 38 -12.62 12.56 13.06
CA GLY A 38 -11.90 12.74 11.80
C GLY A 38 -10.98 11.58 11.47
N THR A 39 -10.31 11.01 12.47
CA THR A 39 -9.48 9.81 12.33
C THR A 39 -10.31 8.61 11.91
N THR A 40 -11.45 8.38 12.57
CA THR A 40 -12.33 7.25 12.24
C THR A 40 -12.80 7.31 10.79
N ILE A 41 -13.23 8.49 10.32
CA ILE A 41 -13.64 8.68 8.92
C ILE A 41 -12.45 8.47 7.96
N LEU A 42 -11.28 9.00 8.31
CA LEU A 42 -10.05 8.82 7.54
C LEU A 42 -9.67 7.36 7.40
N ILE A 43 -9.76 6.57 8.47
CA ILE A 43 -9.47 5.14 8.47
C ILE A 43 -10.45 4.40 7.57
N MET A 44 -11.75 4.68 7.70
CA MET A 44 -12.81 4.02 6.91
C MET A 44 -12.61 4.21 5.40
N ILE A 45 -12.30 5.44 4.97
CA ILE A 45 -12.08 5.75 3.55
C ILE A 45 -10.70 5.27 3.10
N GLY A 46 -9.68 5.53 3.92
CA GLY A 46 -8.30 5.26 3.59
C GLY A 46 -7.98 3.77 3.50
N LEU A 47 -8.62 2.90 4.29
CA LEU A 47 -8.45 1.45 4.16
C LEU A 47 -8.86 0.94 2.78
N GLY A 48 -9.96 1.45 2.23
CA GLY A 48 -10.44 1.05 0.89
C GLY A 48 -9.44 1.45 -0.20
N ILE A 49 -8.95 2.68 -0.15
CA ILE A 49 -7.95 3.21 -1.10
C ILE A 49 -6.63 2.45 -0.95
N PHE A 50 -6.19 2.20 0.28
CA PHE A 50 -4.94 1.51 0.58
C PHE A 50 -4.98 0.03 0.15
N ALA A 51 -6.12 -0.65 0.32
CA ALA A 51 -6.32 -2.02 -0.16
C ALA A 51 -6.20 -2.11 -1.69
N VAL A 52 -6.81 -1.17 -2.42
CA VAL A 52 -6.68 -1.12 -3.89
C VAL A 52 -5.24 -0.80 -4.29
N ALA A 53 -4.55 0.11 -3.59
CA ALA A 53 -3.15 0.40 -3.85
C ALA A 53 -2.27 -0.84 -3.68
N ILE A 54 -2.42 -1.58 -2.56
CA ILE A 54 -1.70 -2.84 -2.32
C ILE A 54 -1.99 -3.85 -3.43
N GLN A 55 -3.25 -4.00 -3.86
CA GLN A 55 -3.60 -4.88 -4.96
C GLN A 55 -2.84 -4.51 -6.24
N GLN A 56 -2.79 -3.23 -6.61
CA GLN A 56 -2.04 -2.76 -7.78
C GLN A 56 -0.55 -3.12 -7.70
N PHE A 57 0.09 -2.91 -6.54
CA PHE A 57 1.48 -3.32 -6.33
C PHE A 57 1.66 -4.85 -6.38
N GLY A 58 0.72 -5.60 -5.82
CA GLY A 58 0.69 -7.06 -5.88
C GLY A 58 0.56 -7.59 -7.31
N PHE A 59 -0.38 -7.06 -8.09
CA PHE A 59 -0.55 -7.39 -9.50
C PHE A 59 0.70 -7.05 -10.30
N TYR A 60 1.32 -5.89 -10.06
CA TYR A 60 2.58 -5.53 -10.71
C TYR A 60 3.72 -6.51 -10.37
N ALA A 61 3.83 -6.91 -9.10
CA ALA A 61 4.83 -7.88 -8.65
C ALA A 61 4.60 -9.29 -9.24
N VAL A 62 3.33 -9.73 -9.34
CA VAL A 62 2.95 -11.02 -9.94
C VAL A 62 3.16 -11.03 -11.46
N ARG A 63 2.77 -9.95 -12.16
CA ARG A 63 2.94 -9.81 -13.61
C ARG A 63 4.40 -9.97 -14.04
N ARG A 64 5.36 -9.52 -13.21
CA ARG A 64 6.80 -9.73 -13.45
C ARG A 64 7.21 -11.20 -13.39
N ARG A 65 6.56 -12.02 -12.57
CA ARG A 65 6.85 -13.45 -12.46
C ARG A 65 6.31 -14.21 -13.68
N GLU A 66 5.11 -13.88 -14.13
CA GLU A 66 4.50 -14.50 -15.32
C GLU A 66 5.34 -14.27 -16.57
N ASN A 67 5.84 -13.05 -16.78
CA ASN A 67 6.67 -12.74 -17.95
C ASN A 67 8.00 -13.51 -17.93
N LYS A 68 8.62 -13.72 -16.76
CA LYS A 68 9.84 -14.54 -16.68
C LYS A 68 9.57 -16.00 -17.05
N ILE A 69 8.48 -16.58 -16.53
CA ILE A 69 8.12 -17.98 -16.79
C ILE A 69 7.84 -18.20 -18.29
N ARG A 70 7.08 -17.29 -18.92
CA ARG A 70 6.78 -17.36 -20.36
C ARG A 70 8.03 -17.25 -21.24
N LEU A 71 8.97 -16.37 -20.89
CA LEU A 71 10.25 -16.25 -21.61
C LEU A 71 11.10 -17.52 -21.49
N HIS A 72 11.08 -18.19 -20.33
CA HIS A 72 11.75 -19.48 -20.16
C HIS A 72 11.10 -20.59 -21.01
N GLU A 73 9.77 -20.64 -21.09
CA GLU A 73 9.05 -21.61 -21.93
C GLU A 73 9.30 -21.39 -23.43
N GLU A 74 9.25 -20.15 -23.91
CA GLU A 74 9.52 -19.82 -25.32
C GLU A 74 10.98 -20.13 -25.70
N SER A 75 11.91 -19.85 -24.80
CA SER A 75 13.34 -20.17 -25.00
C SER A 75 13.57 -21.68 -25.07
N ALA A 76 12.92 -22.46 -24.20
CA ALA A 76 13.01 -23.92 -24.22
C ALA A 76 12.40 -24.51 -25.51
N ARG A 77 11.25 -23.98 -25.96
CA ARG A 77 10.54 -24.47 -27.15
C ARG A 77 11.34 -24.19 -28.44
N LYS A 78 12.00 -23.03 -28.57
CA LYS A 78 12.89 -22.70 -29.70
C LYS A 78 14.13 -23.61 -29.77
N VAL A 79 14.70 -23.98 -28.62
CA VAL A 79 15.87 -24.86 -28.56
C VAL A 79 15.54 -26.29 -29.00
N THR A 80 14.33 -26.78 -28.71
CA THR A 80 13.88 -28.10 -29.17
C THR A 80 13.60 -28.12 -30.68
N ASP A 81 13.01 -27.05 -31.23
CA ASP A 81 12.70 -26.92 -32.66
C ASP A 81 13.96 -26.84 -33.55
N THR A 82 15.03 -26.20 -33.05
CA THR A 82 16.29 -26.04 -33.80
C THR A 82 17.15 -27.33 -33.86
N LYS A 83 16.81 -28.35 -33.08
CA LYS A 83 17.59 -29.60 -32.97
C LYS A 83 16.97 -30.79 -33.72
N GLY A 84 15.79 -30.63 -34.32
CA GLY A 84 15.15 -31.61 -35.20
C GLY A 84 15.44 -31.32 -36.67
#